data_AF-A0A0Q4G4V7-F1
#
_entry.id   AF-A0A0Q4G4V7-F1
#
_cell.length_a   1.000
_cell.length_b   1.000
_cell.length_c   1.000
_cell.angle_alpha   90.00
_cell.angle_beta   90.00
_cell.angle_gamma   90.00
#
_symmetry.space_group_name_H-M   'P 1'
#
loop_
_entity.id
_entity.type
_entity.pdbx_description
1 polymer ?
#
loop_
_entity_poly.entity_id
_entity_poly.type
_entity_poly.pdbx_seq_one_letter_code
_entity_poly.pdbx_strand_id
1 'polypeptide(L)' 'MSEYQCWFCGEGIDRTPDAHAVMIAVENLWRWDAGSKSDDDPWQAIYAHAGCAQDRLKGATMEIEPHILGERG' A
#
# COMPACT_ATOMS: atom_id res chain seq x y z
N MET A 1 -19.15 9.09 4.39
CA MET A 1 -18.00 8.54 5.13
C MET A 1 -17.18 7.78 4.13
N SER A 2 -15.88 8.03 4.02
CA SER A 2 -15.02 7.23 3.16
C SER A 2 -14.97 5.80 3.69
N GLU A 3 -15.09 4.81 2.81
CA GLU A 3 -14.95 3.39 3.18
C GLU A 3 -13.50 3.03 3.53
N TYR A 4 -12.56 3.88 3.13
CA TYR A 4 -11.12 3.70 3.32
C TYR A 4 -10.54 4.83 4.17
N GLN A 5 -9.56 4.49 5.00
CA GLN A 5 -8.78 5.43 5.81
C GLN A 5 -7.29 5.21 5.55
N CYS A 6 -6.56 6.31 5.42
CA CYS A 6 -5.12 6.27 5.25
C CYS A 6 -4.46 5.82 6.56
N TRP A 7 -3.68 4.75 6.49
CA TRP A 7 -2.97 4.16 7.62
C TRP A 7 -1.99 5.15 8.29
N PHE A 8 -1.43 6.08 7.51
CA PHE A 8 -0.37 6.98 7.99
C PHE A 8 -0.88 8.28 8.63
N CYS A 9 -1.98 8.86 8.12
CA CYS A 9 -2.52 10.12 8.64
C CYS A 9 -3.89 9.98 9.31
N GLY A 10 -4.59 8.84 9.14
CA GLY A 10 -5.91 8.58 9.71
C GLY A 10 -7.07 9.27 8.98
N GLU A 11 -6.78 10.07 7.95
CA GLU A 11 -7.81 10.75 7.16
C GLU A 11 -8.48 9.81 6.16
N GLY A 12 -9.67 10.19 5.70
CA GLY A 12 -10.40 9.44 4.68
C GLY A 12 -9.68 9.43 3.34
N ILE A 13 -9.87 8.34 2.58
CA ILE A 13 -9.41 8.22 1.19
C ILE A 13 -10.64 8.27 0.29
N ASP A 14 -10.70 9.26 -0.60
CA ASP A 14 -11.80 9.46 -1.53
C ASP A 14 -11.33 9.24 -2.98
N ARG A 15 -12.17 8.61 -3.81
CA ARG A 15 -11.81 8.23 -5.19
C ARG A 15 -11.33 9.41 -6.07
N THR A 16 -11.82 10.61 -5.82
CA THR A 16 -11.55 11.78 -6.68
C THR A 16 -10.30 12.55 -6.28
N PRO A 17 -10.07 12.96 -5.02
CA PRO A 17 -8.79 13.55 -4.68
C PRO A 17 -7.66 12.49 -4.64
N ASP A 18 -7.97 11.24 -4.31
CA ASP A 18 -6.98 10.18 -4.09
C ASP A 18 -7.03 9.10 -5.18
N ALA A 19 -7.14 9.50 -6.45
CA ALA A 19 -7.21 8.59 -7.59
C ALA A 19 -6.02 7.61 -7.69
N HIS A 20 -4.91 7.93 -7.00
CA HIS A 20 -3.69 7.13 -6.94
C HIS A 20 -3.43 6.53 -5.54
N ALA A 21 -4.44 6.47 -4.67
CA ALA A 21 -4.31 5.78 -3.39
C ALA A 21 -3.84 4.33 -3.58
N VAL A 22 -3.02 3.87 -2.65
CA VAL A 22 -2.39 2.54 -2.71
C VAL A 22 -2.99 1.60 -1.69
N MET A 23 -2.99 0.32 -2.05
CA MET A 23 -3.24 -0.80 -1.15
C MET A 23 -1.90 -1.52 -0.92
N ILE A 24 -1.55 -1.70 0.34
CA ILE A 24 -0.31 -2.34 0.78
C ILE A 24 -0.68 -3.66 1.46
N ALA A 25 -0.18 -4.77 0.94
CA ALA A 25 -0.36 -6.08 1.56
C ALA A 25 0.76 -6.33 2.57
N VAL A 26 0.38 -6.71 3.80
CA VAL A 26 1.30 -7.11 4.87
C VAL A 26 1.11 -8.59 5.12
N GLU A 27 2.17 -9.37 4.90
CA GLU A 27 2.16 -10.83 5.03
C GLU A 27 3.58 -11.37 5.30
N ASN A 28 3.68 -12.68 5.60
CA ASN A 28 4.96 -13.33 5.89
C ASN A 28 5.69 -13.72 4.59
N LEU A 29 6.85 -13.10 4.34
CA LEU A 29 7.68 -13.36 3.16
C LEU A 29 8.04 -14.84 2.96
N TRP A 30 8.37 -15.56 4.03
CA TRP A 30 8.84 -16.94 3.92
C TRP A 30 7.72 -17.92 3.55
N ARG A 31 6.45 -17.54 3.72
CA ARG A 31 5.32 -18.34 3.22
C ARG A 31 5.23 -18.27 1.69
N TRP A 32 5.48 -17.10 1.12
CA TRP A 32 5.62 -16.96 -0.33
C TRP A 32 6.81 -17.73 -0.87
N ASP A 33 7.97 -17.59 -0.24
CA ASP A 33 9.22 -18.22 -0.68
C ASP A 33 9.16 -19.76 -0.63
N ALA A 34 8.48 -20.32 0.37
CA ALA A 34 8.30 -21.77 0.53
C ALA A 34 7.38 -22.42 -0.52
N GLY A 35 6.78 -21.64 -1.44
CA GLY A 35 5.97 -22.15 -2.55
C GLY A 35 4.59 -22.69 -2.14
N SER A 36 4.18 -22.48 -0.89
CA SER A 36 2.88 -22.91 -0.36
C SER A 36 2.11 -21.70 0.15
N LYS A 37 1.64 -20.83 -0.76
CA LYS A 37 0.64 -19.83 -0.42
C LYS A 37 -0.74 -20.47 -0.50
N SER A 38 -1.48 -20.43 0.60
CA SER A 38 -2.90 -20.77 0.68
C SER A 38 -3.74 -19.51 0.71
N ASP A 39 -4.99 -19.59 0.24
CA ASP A 39 -5.98 -18.50 0.39
C ASP A 39 -6.29 -18.22 1.88
N ASP A 40 -6.05 -19.20 2.75
CA ASP A 40 -6.23 -19.09 4.21
C ASP A 40 -5.01 -18.51 4.94
N ASP A 41 -3.92 -18.20 4.23
CA ASP A 41 -2.74 -17.66 4.89
C ASP A 41 -3.01 -16.28 5.49
N PRO A 42 -2.49 -15.97 6.69
CA PRO A 42 -2.72 -14.68 7.30
C PRO A 42 -2.08 -13.55 6.49
N TRP A 43 -2.90 -12.59 6.07
CA TRP A 43 -2.47 -11.35 5.45
C TRP A 43 -3.43 -10.22 5.84
N GLN A 44 -2.97 -8.98 5.66
CA GLN A 44 -3.78 -7.79 5.87
C GLN A 44 -3.52 -6.77 4.76
N ALA A 45 -4.58 -6.18 4.22
CA ALA A 45 -4.48 -4.96 3.44
C ALA A 45 -4.51 -3.73 4.36
N ILE A 46 -3.61 -2.79 4.12
CA ILE A 46 -3.72 -1.41 4.62
C ILE A 46 -3.80 -0.45 3.43
N TYR A 47 -4.37 0.73 3.64
CA TYR A 47 -4.60 1.71 2.58
C TYR A 47 -3.86 3.00 2.89
N ALA A 48 -3.38 3.71 1.88
CA ALA A 48 -2.72 4.99 2.06
C ALA A 48 -2.95 5.93 0.88
N HIS A 49 -2.97 7.24 1.15
CA HIS A 49 -2.81 8.24 0.10
C HIS A 49 -1.47 8.04 -0.62
N ALA A 50 -1.42 8.36 -1.92
CA ALA A 50 -0.20 8.24 -2.73
C ALA A 50 0.99 8.98 -2.09
N GLY A 51 0.79 10.25 -1.71
CA GLY A 51 1.84 11.06 -1.08
C GLY A 51 2.28 10.53 0.28
N CYS A 52 1.34 10.07 1.11
CA CYS A 52 1.69 9.44 2.39
C CYS A 52 2.53 8.18 2.19
N ALA A 53 2.20 7.36 1.20
CA ALA A 53 2.99 6.18 0.85
C ALA A 53 4.38 6.56 0.33
N GLN A 54 4.48 7.54 -0.57
CA GLN A 54 5.76 8.05 -1.10
C GLN A 54 6.69 8.53 0.01
N ASP A 55 6.16 9.27 0.99
CA ASP A 55 6.95 9.83 2.08
C ASP A 55 7.39 8.79 3.10
N ARG A 56 6.53 7.80 3.40
CA ARG A 56 6.73 6.87 4.52
C ARG A 56 7.28 5.51 4.11
N LEU A 57 7.08 5.06 2.87
CA LEU A 57 7.56 3.76 2.37
C LEU A 57 8.88 3.91 1.60
N LYS A 58 9.87 4.51 2.26
CA LYS A 58 11.25 4.60 1.77
C LYS A 58 12.11 3.57 2.50
N GLY A 59 12.50 2.53 1.78
CA GLY A 59 13.44 1.52 2.26
C GLY A 59 14.88 2.01 2.16
N ALA A 60 15.81 1.27 2.78
CA ALA A 60 17.23 1.58 2.68
C ALA A 60 17.80 1.43 1.25
N THR A 61 17.15 0.58 0.43
CA THR A 61 17.59 0.25 -0.93
C THR A 61 16.44 0.19 -1.93
N MET A 62 15.22 0.55 -1.52
CA MET A 62 14.01 0.41 -2.33
C MET A 62 13.06 1.57 -2.05
N GLU A 63 12.41 2.04 -3.11
CA GLU A 63 11.35 3.04 -3.06
C GLU A 63 10.16 2.53 -3.89
N ILE A 64 8.97 3.07 -3.65
CA ILE A 64 7.83 2.82 -4.54
C ILE A 64 8.10 3.50 -5.86
N GLU A 65 7.94 2.77 -6.96
CA GLU A 65 8.14 3.35 -8.29
C GLU A 65 7.11 4.47 -8.55
N PRO A 66 7.54 5.67 -9.00
CA PRO A 66 6.66 6.83 -9.15
C PRO A 66 5.43 6.59 -10.04
N HIS A 67 5.59 5.72 -11.06
CA HIS A 67 4.54 5.37 -11.99
C HIS A 67 3.36 4.63 -11.32
N ILE A 68 3.60 3.95 -10.20
CA ILE A 68 2.55 3.30 -9.38
C ILE A 68 1.71 4.36 -8.65
N LEU A 69 2.30 5.51 -8.35
CA LEU A 69 1.67 6.62 -7.61
C LEU A 69 1.04 7.68 -8.54
N GLY A 70 0.97 7.41 -9.85
CA GLY A 70 0.41 8.34 -10.82
C GLY A 70 1.37 9.46 -11.28
N GLU A 71 2.60 9.48 -10.77
CA GLU A 71 3.63 10.41 -11.25
C GLU A 71 4.22 9.87 -12.56
N ARG A 72 4.08 10.65 -13.66
CA ARG A 72 4.83 10.38 -14.89
C ARG A 72 6.31 10.70 -14.61
N GLY A 73 7.19 9.73 -14.83
CA GLY A 73 8.64 9.94 -14.82
C GLY A 73 9.09 10.98 -15.84
#